data_AF-T1J071-F1
#
_entry.id   AF-T1J071-F1
#
_cell.length_a   1.000
_cell.length_b   1.000
_cell.length_c   1.000
_cell.angle_alpha   90.00
_cell.angle_beta   90.00
_cell.angle_gamma   90.00
#
_symmetry.space_group_name_H-M   'P 1'
#
loop_
_entity.id
_entity.type
_entity.pdbx_description
1 polymer ?
#
loop_
_entity_poly.entity_id
_entity_poly.type
_entity_poly.pdbx_seq_one_letter_code
_entity_poly.pdbx_strand_id
1 'polypeptide(L)'
;MTSNNRVITSVDPQSLVEVNLKENQQRLILTNLYKSRDDGKSDQVVLECQDGQILAHKSVLRSGSDYFRGMFTHATTENEFNRVLLHDTSIEVMNIIIKFIYAQDIPSRLEMTGALMAETLIAADKMQLNILFNNYWILFTTPITLDNFSNIWQLAELLTKEDTIHKVQVFLIIHMKQLMEAEFLCDMTVMQLESLVTKVKPHKLGEFIILLATWGLKTVREESNTENVLNLMTKCELKKLPQYSLKHLLSNEIVRKLAPIYNILSKEASSRWSTMPKKQQIQIFAFAVRSYGLCRFSVSFLDDLYPAVSKTGEIYYLN
;
A
#
# COMPACT_ATOMS: atom_id res chain seq x y z
N MET A 1 20.76 -37.31 -39.91
CA MET A 1 21.99 -36.74 -39.34
C MET A 1 21.65 -36.09 -38.01
N THR A 2 22.35 -36.55 -36.96
CA THR A 2 22.62 -35.89 -35.66
C THR A 2 21.46 -35.45 -34.77
N SER A 3 21.10 -36.40 -33.90
CA SER A 3 20.79 -36.26 -32.48
C SER A 3 21.57 -35.16 -31.75
N ASN A 4 20.89 -34.38 -30.90
CA ASN A 4 21.54 -33.57 -29.87
C ASN A 4 21.00 -33.97 -28.49
N ASN A 5 21.61 -35.02 -27.93
CA ASN A 5 21.50 -35.39 -26.52
C ASN A 5 22.18 -34.30 -25.70
N ARG A 6 21.41 -33.52 -24.94
CA ARG A 6 21.97 -32.69 -23.87
C ARG A 6 22.41 -33.60 -22.72
N VAL A 7 23.71 -33.57 -22.48
CA VAL A 7 24.43 -34.20 -21.39
C VAL A 7 23.76 -33.86 -20.06
N ILE A 8 23.22 -34.86 -19.38
CA ILE A 8 22.92 -34.82 -17.95
C ILE A 8 24.28 -34.92 -17.26
N THR A 9 24.77 -33.82 -16.72
CA THR A 9 26.00 -33.81 -15.91
C THR A 9 25.76 -34.65 -14.66
N SER A 10 26.44 -35.79 -14.57
CA SER A 10 26.48 -36.67 -13.40
C SER A 10 27.16 -35.94 -12.24
N VAL A 11 26.39 -35.56 -11.22
CA VAL A 11 26.93 -35.07 -9.95
C VAL A 11 27.58 -36.25 -9.23
N ASP A 12 28.85 -36.13 -8.86
CA ASP A 12 29.64 -37.19 -8.22
C ASP A 12 29.08 -37.53 -6.81
N PRO A 13 28.66 -38.77 -6.55
CA PRO A 13 28.13 -39.19 -5.24
C PRO A 13 29.09 -38.93 -4.07
N GLN A 14 30.40 -39.00 -4.28
CA GLN A 14 31.37 -38.72 -3.21
C GLN A 14 31.38 -37.24 -2.80
N SER A 15 31.21 -36.34 -3.78
CA SER A 15 31.09 -34.90 -3.53
C SER A 15 29.83 -34.55 -2.72
N LEU A 16 28.71 -35.24 -2.97
CA LEU A 16 27.46 -35.06 -2.23
C LEU A 16 27.57 -35.57 -0.77
N VAL A 17 28.32 -36.65 -0.53
CA VAL A 17 28.54 -37.19 0.82
C VAL A 17 29.47 -36.28 1.65
N GLU A 18 30.56 -35.78 1.07
CA GLU A 18 31.47 -34.87 1.77
C GLU A 18 30.84 -33.51 2.12
N VAL A 19 30.00 -32.97 1.22
CA VAL A 19 29.25 -31.73 1.48
C VAL A 19 28.31 -31.92 2.67
N ASN A 20 27.59 -33.05 2.72
CA ASN A 20 26.66 -33.36 3.80
C ASN A 20 27.38 -33.55 5.16
N LEU A 21 28.57 -34.16 5.18
CA LEU A 21 29.37 -34.30 6.40
C LEU A 21 29.84 -32.96 6.96
N LYS A 22 30.34 -32.06 6.11
CA LYS A 22 30.80 -30.72 6.52
C LYS A 22 29.65 -29.86 7.06
N GLU A 23 28.51 -29.85 6.36
CA GLU A 23 27.31 -29.12 6.79
C GLU A 23 26.79 -29.64 8.14
N ASN A 24 26.73 -30.96 8.34
CA ASN A 24 26.32 -31.55 9.61
C ASN A 24 27.27 -31.19 10.75
N GLN A 25 28.58 -31.19 10.50
CA GLN A 25 29.57 -30.81 11.50
C GLN A 25 29.46 -29.32 11.87
N GLN A 26 29.28 -28.43 10.89
CA GLN A 26 29.07 -26.99 11.12
C GLN A 26 27.82 -26.75 11.96
N ARG A 27 26.69 -27.38 11.59
CA ARG A 27 25.43 -27.27 12.34
C ARG A 27 25.60 -27.77 13.77
N LEU A 28 26.26 -28.91 13.97
CA LEU A 28 26.52 -29.46 15.30
C LEU A 28 27.35 -28.49 16.16
N ILE A 29 28.41 -27.91 15.61
CA ILE A 29 29.24 -26.93 16.33
C ILE A 29 28.40 -25.72 16.74
N LEU A 30 27.62 -25.15 15.82
CA LEU A 30 26.78 -23.99 16.10
C LEU A 30 25.69 -24.29 17.14
N THR A 31 25.06 -25.48 17.06
CA THR A 31 24.09 -25.93 18.08
C THR A 31 24.76 -26.13 19.43
N ASN A 32 25.98 -26.65 19.49
CA ASN A 32 26.72 -26.79 20.75
C ASN A 32 27.08 -25.42 21.34
N LEU A 33 27.51 -24.46 20.51
CA LEU A 33 27.75 -23.08 20.93
C LEU A 33 26.46 -22.40 21.41
N TYR A 34 25.33 -22.66 20.78
CA TYR A 34 24.02 -22.12 21.21
C TYR A 34 23.60 -22.66 22.58
N LYS A 35 23.89 -23.94 22.86
CA LYS A 35 23.59 -24.57 24.16
C LYS A 35 24.54 -24.10 25.26
N SER A 36 25.84 -23.92 24.95
CA SER A 36 26.84 -23.52 25.95
C SER A 36 26.78 -22.05 26.35
N ARG A 37 25.89 -21.27 25.74
CA ARG A 37 25.66 -19.86 26.05
C ARG A 37 25.26 -19.64 27.51
N ASP A 38 24.57 -20.59 28.13
CA ASP A 38 24.02 -20.43 29.47
C ASP A 38 24.96 -20.98 30.56
N ASP A 39 26.17 -21.42 30.18
CA ASP A 39 27.17 -22.02 31.08
C ASP A 39 27.78 -21.04 32.10
N GLY A 40 27.53 -19.73 32.00
CA GLY A 40 28.00 -18.71 32.95
C GLY A 40 29.53 -18.48 32.95
N LYS A 41 30.19 -18.63 31.80
CA LYS A 41 31.66 -18.50 31.66
C LYS A 41 32.09 -17.07 31.29
N SER A 42 33.38 -16.77 31.49
CA SER A 42 34.01 -15.44 31.27
C SER A 42 33.87 -14.86 29.86
N ASP A 43 33.57 -15.68 28.86
CA ASP A 43 33.57 -15.29 27.45
C ASP A 43 32.17 -14.87 26.96
N GLN A 44 31.21 -14.79 27.87
CA GLN A 44 29.82 -14.45 27.60
C GLN A 44 29.55 -12.96 27.83
N VAL A 45 28.66 -12.40 27.04
CA VAL A 45 28.09 -11.06 27.21
C VAL A 45 26.62 -11.20 27.63
N VAL A 46 26.19 -10.35 28.55
CA VAL A 46 24.79 -10.23 28.97
C VAL A 46 24.10 -9.23 28.05
N LEU A 47 23.08 -9.66 27.33
CA LEU A 47 22.19 -8.81 26.55
C LEU A 47 20.94 -8.52 27.40
N GLU A 48 20.86 -7.31 27.93
CA GLU A 48 19.74 -6.88 28.74
C GLU A 48 18.65 -6.26 27.88
N CYS A 49 17.57 -7.03 27.70
CA CYS A 49 16.40 -6.67 26.93
C CYS A 49 15.42 -5.86 27.81
N GLN A 50 14.31 -5.43 27.21
CA GLN A 50 13.25 -4.70 27.91
C GLN A 50 12.70 -5.45 29.13
N ASP A 51 12.51 -6.76 29.00
CA ASP A 51 11.76 -7.63 29.91
C ASP A 51 12.55 -8.86 30.39
N GLY A 52 13.88 -8.87 30.17
CA GLY A 52 14.74 -9.93 30.66
C GLY A 52 16.16 -9.88 30.11
N GLN A 53 16.91 -10.96 30.27
CA GLN A 53 18.32 -11.02 29.89
C GLN A 53 18.63 -12.32 29.12
N ILE A 54 19.54 -12.22 28.15
CA ILE A 54 20.03 -13.35 27.37
C ILE A 54 21.56 -13.32 27.38
N LEU A 55 22.19 -14.47 27.65
CA LEU A 55 23.65 -14.61 27.49
C LEU A 55 24.00 -14.85 26.02
N ALA A 56 25.22 -14.54 25.59
CA ALA A 56 25.71 -14.92 24.28
C ALA A 56 27.24 -14.86 24.23
N HIS A 57 27.87 -15.55 23.27
CA HIS A 57 29.29 -15.40 23.00
C HIS A 57 29.57 -14.18 22.11
N LYS A 58 30.43 -13.26 22.57
CA LYS A 58 30.82 -12.06 21.79
C LYS A 58 31.38 -12.42 20.41
N SER A 59 32.21 -13.47 20.33
CA SER A 59 32.80 -13.93 19.07
C SER A 59 31.74 -14.31 18.03
N VAL A 60 30.70 -15.02 18.46
CA VAL A 60 29.61 -15.45 17.59
C VAL A 60 28.77 -14.24 17.15
N LEU A 61 28.41 -13.34 18.07
CA LEU A 61 27.68 -12.11 17.74
C LEU A 61 28.42 -11.24 16.71
N ARG A 62 29.72 -10.99 16.93
CA ARG A 62 30.56 -10.23 15.98
C ARG A 62 30.65 -10.87 14.60
N SER A 63 30.62 -12.21 14.55
CA SER A 63 30.71 -12.94 13.30
C SER A 63 29.38 -12.94 12.53
N GLY A 64 28.26 -12.96 13.26
CA GLY A 64 26.92 -12.99 12.67
C GLY A 64 26.30 -11.63 12.35
N SER A 65 26.89 -10.52 12.83
CA SER A 65 26.31 -9.18 12.68
C SER A 65 27.37 -8.09 12.70
N ASP A 66 27.31 -7.22 11.70
CA ASP A 66 28.16 -6.04 11.56
C ASP A 66 27.91 -5.02 12.68
N TYR A 67 26.67 -4.93 13.17
CA TYR A 67 26.28 -4.12 14.32
C TYR A 67 27.03 -4.58 15.59
N PHE A 68 26.96 -5.87 15.92
CA PHE A 68 27.69 -6.41 17.07
C PHE A 68 29.20 -6.39 16.85
N ARG A 69 29.67 -6.53 15.60
CA ARG A 69 31.09 -6.34 15.26
C ARG A 69 31.56 -4.94 15.63
N GLY A 70 30.85 -3.91 15.18
CA GLY A 70 31.17 -2.52 15.53
C GLY A 70 31.16 -2.29 17.05
N MET A 71 30.13 -2.79 17.72
CA MET A 71 29.96 -2.65 19.17
C MET A 71 31.12 -3.22 19.99
N PHE A 72 31.64 -4.40 19.62
CA PHE A 72 32.66 -5.11 20.39
C PHE A 72 34.10 -4.95 19.86
N THR A 73 34.33 -4.12 18.84
CA THR A 73 35.68 -3.89 18.29
C THR A 73 36.42 -2.76 19.02
N HIS A 74 35.70 -1.80 19.61
CA HIS A 74 36.28 -0.68 20.33
C HIS A 74 36.17 -0.86 21.86
N ALA A 75 36.88 0.00 22.61
CA ALA A 75 36.67 0.17 24.06
C ALA A 75 35.35 0.91 24.29
N THR A 76 34.25 0.22 24.00
CA THR A 76 32.90 0.66 24.33
C THR A 76 32.59 0.19 25.76
N THR A 77 31.77 0.98 26.47
CA THR A 77 31.25 0.63 27.80
C THR A 77 30.70 -0.79 27.82
N GLU A 78 29.97 -1.17 26.78
CA GLU A 78 29.37 -2.49 26.61
C GLU A 78 30.41 -3.61 26.53
N ASN A 79 31.55 -3.34 25.90
CA ASN A 79 32.65 -4.28 25.80
C ASN A 79 33.39 -4.42 27.14
N GLU A 80 33.59 -3.31 27.86
CA GLU A 80 34.28 -3.27 29.17
C GLU A 80 33.47 -3.94 30.29
N PHE A 81 32.16 -3.74 30.33
CA PHE A 81 31.28 -4.28 31.36
C PHE A 81 30.68 -5.65 31.02
N ASN A 82 30.99 -6.22 29.84
CA ASN A 82 30.38 -7.47 29.34
C ASN A 82 28.84 -7.44 29.37
N ARG A 83 28.23 -6.27 29.16
CA ARG A 83 26.77 -6.08 29.22
C ARG A 83 26.32 -5.07 28.16
N VAL A 84 25.31 -5.44 27.39
CA VAL A 84 24.70 -4.59 26.35
C VAL A 84 23.26 -4.27 26.76
N LEU A 85 22.89 -3.00 26.75
CA LEU A 85 21.54 -2.54 27.06
C LEU A 85 20.72 -2.43 25.76
N LEU A 86 19.64 -3.19 25.66
CA LEU A 86 18.71 -3.27 24.53
C LEU A 86 17.27 -3.06 25.02
N HIS A 87 17.03 -1.97 25.74
CA HIS A 87 15.73 -1.67 26.36
C HIS A 87 14.58 -1.45 25.38
N ASP A 88 14.87 -1.27 24.09
CA ASP A 88 13.90 -1.15 23.00
C ASP A 88 13.59 -2.49 22.31
N THR A 89 14.14 -3.60 22.79
CA THR A 89 13.95 -4.94 22.22
C THR A 89 13.46 -5.89 23.30
N SER A 90 12.36 -6.60 23.04
CA SER A 90 11.86 -7.64 23.94
C SER A 90 12.74 -8.90 23.90
N ILE A 91 12.70 -9.69 24.97
CA ILE A 91 13.44 -10.94 25.08
C ILE A 91 12.99 -11.96 24.02
N GLU A 92 11.71 -11.93 23.63
CA GLU A 92 11.17 -12.81 22.59
C GLU A 92 11.79 -12.51 21.23
N VAL A 93 11.82 -11.23 20.83
CA VAL A 93 12.49 -10.78 19.60
C VAL A 93 13.98 -11.11 19.64
N MET A 94 14.64 -10.79 20.76
CA MET A 94 16.07 -11.04 20.89
C MET A 94 16.40 -12.54 20.84
N ASN A 95 15.54 -13.41 21.34
CA ASN A 95 15.70 -14.86 21.20
C ASN A 95 15.66 -15.30 19.73
N ILE A 96 14.80 -14.72 18.90
CA ILE A 96 14.76 -15.01 17.46
C ILE A 96 16.06 -14.55 16.80
N ILE A 97 16.52 -13.35 17.13
CA ILE A 97 17.79 -12.78 16.64
C ILE A 97 18.98 -13.68 17.01
N ILE A 98 19.06 -14.13 18.27
CA ILE A 98 20.15 -15.02 18.69
C ILE A 98 20.04 -16.39 18.02
N LYS A 99 18.85 -16.98 17.94
CA LYS A 99 18.67 -18.24 17.19
C LYS A 99 19.16 -18.09 15.75
N PHE A 100 18.81 -17.00 15.08
CA PHE A 100 19.27 -16.71 13.72
C PHE A 100 20.80 -16.61 13.63
N ILE A 101 21.44 -15.84 14.50
CA ILE A 101 22.91 -15.67 14.52
C ILE A 101 23.63 -17.01 14.74
N TYR A 102 23.05 -17.91 15.54
CA TYR A 102 23.59 -19.25 15.78
C TYR A 102 23.09 -20.29 14.76
N ALA A 103 22.44 -19.87 13.67
CA ALA A 103 21.85 -20.73 12.65
C ALA A 103 20.97 -21.86 13.23
N GLN A 104 20.22 -21.56 14.29
CA GLN A 104 19.19 -22.44 14.82
C GLN A 104 17.85 -22.18 14.12
N ASP A 105 16.91 -23.10 14.29
CA ASP A 105 15.56 -22.93 13.75
C ASP A 105 14.89 -21.68 14.34
N ILE A 106 14.42 -20.82 13.45
CA ILE A 106 13.66 -19.61 13.77
C ILE A 106 12.17 -19.87 13.53
N PRO A 107 11.26 -19.19 14.25
CA PRO A 107 9.83 -19.38 14.08
C PRO A 107 9.38 -19.16 12.64
N SER A 108 8.49 -20.02 12.18
CA SER A 108 7.76 -19.86 10.93
C SER A 108 6.67 -18.80 11.06
N ARG A 109 6.07 -18.39 9.92
CA ARG A 109 4.95 -17.43 9.91
C ARG A 109 3.78 -17.84 10.81
N LEU A 110 3.51 -19.15 10.94
CA LEU A 110 2.38 -19.67 11.71
C LEU A 110 2.62 -19.63 13.22
N GLU A 111 3.88 -19.53 13.63
CA GLU A 111 4.30 -19.49 15.03
C GLU A 111 4.49 -18.05 15.53
N MET A 112 4.29 -17.05 14.67
CA MET A 112 4.50 -15.64 14.99
C MET A 112 3.22 -14.83 14.87
N THR A 113 3.03 -13.92 15.83
CA THR A 113 2.04 -12.85 15.68
C THR A 113 2.56 -11.79 14.69
N GLY A 114 1.64 -11.02 14.09
CA GLY A 114 2.03 -9.90 13.22
C GLY A 114 2.87 -8.84 13.95
N ALA A 115 2.57 -8.57 15.22
CA ALA A 115 3.32 -7.64 16.05
C ALA A 115 4.76 -8.14 16.29
N LEU A 116 4.92 -9.40 16.71
CA LEU A 116 6.25 -9.99 16.93
C LEU A 116 7.09 -9.99 15.65
N MET A 117 6.48 -10.27 14.49
CA MET A 117 7.17 -10.22 13.20
C MET A 117 7.62 -8.81 12.84
N ALA A 118 6.78 -7.80 13.09
CA ALA A 118 7.14 -6.39 12.85
C ALA A 118 8.29 -5.93 13.76
N GLU A 119 8.24 -6.25 15.06
CA GLU A 119 9.33 -5.94 15.99
C GLU A 119 10.63 -6.67 15.61
N THR A 120 10.53 -7.92 15.17
CA THR A 120 11.69 -8.68 14.69
C THR A 120 12.30 -8.07 13.44
N LEU A 121 11.49 -7.53 12.53
CA LEU A 121 11.98 -6.82 11.34
C LEU A 121 12.73 -5.54 11.72
N ILE A 122 12.22 -4.77 12.68
CA ILE A 122 12.89 -3.56 13.19
C ILE A 122 14.23 -3.93 13.83
N ALA A 123 14.26 -4.96 14.68
CA ALA A 123 15.48 -5.43 15.31
C ALA A 123 16.49 -5.97 14.28
N ALA A 124 16.02 -6.71 13.28
CA ALA A 124 16.88 -7.25 12.22
C ALA A 124 17.51 -6.14 11.37
N ASP A 125 16.77 -5.08 11.04
CA ASP A 125 17.31 -3.90 10.33
C ASP A 125 18.34 -3.16 11.20
N LYS A 126 17.99 -2.85 12.46
CA LYS A 126 18.90 -2.23 13.46
C LYS A 126 20.21 -3.00 13.63
N MET A 127 20.11 -4.33 13.73
CA MET A 127 21.26 -5.21 13.96
C MET A 127 21.92 -5.70 12.65
N GLN A 128 21.52 -5.13 11.51
CA GLN A 128 22.13 -5.37 10.19
C GLN A 128 22.08 -6.85 9.76
N LEU A 129 20.97 -7.54 10.06
CA LEU A 129 20.72 -8.95 9.74
C LEU A 129 19.88 -9.08 8.46
N ASN A 130 20.46 -8.68 7.32
CA ASN A 130 19.76 -8.57 6.04
C ASN A 130 19.06 -9.86 5.57
N ILE A 131 19.66 -11.03 5.83
CA ILE A 131 19.08 -12.32 5.41
C ILE A 131 17.81 -12.61 6.22
N LEU A 132 17.84 -12.43 7.55
CA LEU A 132 16.67 -12.57 8.40
C LEU A 132 15.59 -11.56 8.00
N PHE A 133 15.99 -10.31 7.83
CA PHE A 133 15.11 -9.22 7.40
C PHE A 133 14.36 -9.60 6.13
N ASN A 134 15.07 -9.97 5.07
CA ASN A 134 14.47 -10.28 3.77
C ASN A 134 13.50 -11.47 3.85
N ASN A 135 13.86 -12.51 4.61
CA ASN A 135 12.99 -13.68 4.81
C ASN A 135 11.66 -13.29 5.44
N TYR A 136 11.69 -12.56 6.57
CA TYR A 136 10.48 -12.14 7.26
C TYR A 136 9.75 -11.01 6.55
N TRP A 137 10.44 -10.15 5.79
CA TRP A 137 9.83 -9.05 5.05
C TRP A 137 8.88 -9.58 3.99
N ILE A 138 9.29 -10.61 3.25
CA ILE A 138 8.44 -11.25 2.24
C ILE A 138 7.20 -11.89 2.91
N LEU A 139 7.39 -12.58 4.04
CA LEU A 139 6.29 -13.20 4.78
C LEU A 139 5.32 -12.16 5.34
N PHE A 140 5.81 -11.03 5.84
CA PHE A 140 4.99 -9.96 6.39
C PHE A 140 4.17 -9.24 5.30
N THR A 141 4.79 -9.00 4.15
CA THR A 141 4.21 -8.15 3.09
C THR A 141 3.40 -8.89 2.03
N THR A 142 3.48 -10.23 1.98
CA THR A 142 2.84 -11.02 0.92
C THR A 142 1.87 -12.07 1.48
N PRO A 143 0.60 -12.10 1.06
CA PRO A 143 -0.08 -11.12 0.20
C PRO A 143 -0.45 -9.83 0.97
N ILE A 144 -0.55 -8.71 0.24
CA ILE A 144 -1.21 -7.49 0.75
C ILE A 144 -2.72 -7.72 0.70
N THR A 145 -3.40 -7.51 1.81
CA THR A 145 -4.84 -7.67 2.00
C THR A 145 -5.43 -6.43 2.67
N LEU A 146 -6.75 -6.33 2.67
CA LEU A 146 -7.44 -5.23 3.33
C LEU A 146 -7.22 -5.24 4.86
N ASP A 147 -6.98 -6.41 5.45
CA ASP A 147 -6.76 -6.53 6.90
C ASP A 147 -5.32 -6.20 7.34
N ASN A 148 -4.35 -6.27 6.42
CA ASN A 148 -2.93 -6.13 6.76
C ASN A 148 -2.23 -4.91 6.13
N PHE A 149 -2.83 -4.25 5.12
CA PHE A 149 -2.12 -3.18 4.40
C PHE A 149 -1.71 -2.02 5.31
N SER A 150 -2.50 -1.70 6.34
CA SER A 150 -2.21 -0.58 7.25
C SER A 150 -0.90 -0.83 8.00
N ASN A 151 -0.76 -2.02 8.59
CA ASN A 151 0.45 -2.45 9.28
C ASN A 151 1.65 -2.54 8.31
N ILE A 152 1.43 -3.05 7.09
CA ILE A 152 2.47 -3.10 6.05
C ILE A 152 2.94 -1.71 5.67
N TRP A 153 2.01 -0.77 5.49
CA TRP A 153 2.34 0.60 5.10
C TRP A 153 3.13 1.30 6.19
N GLN A 154 2.65 1.29 7.43
CA GLN A 154 3.33 1.93 8.56
C GLN A 154 4.75 1.39 8.72
N LEU A 155 4.93 0.07 8.63
CA LEU A 155 6.26 -0.54 8.77
C LEU A 155 7.17 -0.23 7.57
N ALA A 156 6.62 -0.15 6.35
CA ALA A 156 7.36 0.25 5.17
C ALA A 156 7.80 1.71 5.21
N GLU A 157 7.00 2.61 5.78
CA GLU A 157 7.39 4.00 6.03
C GLU A 157 8.51 4.08 7.08
N LEU A 158 8.37 3.35 8.19
CA LEU A 158 9.38 3.30 9.25
C LEU A 158 10.75 2.82 8.74
N LEU A 159 10.74 1.78 7.91
CA LEU A 159 11.96 1.14 7.39
C LEU A 159 12.37 1.67 6.01
N THR A 160 11.73 2.75 5.55
CA THR A 160 12.03 3.44 4.26
C THR A 160 11.99 2.52 3.03
N LYS A 161 11.02 1.60 2.97
CA LYS A 161 10.84 0.63 1.86
C LYS A 161 9.86 1.13 0.81
N GLU A 162 10.32 2.05 -0.03
CA GLU A 162 9.52 2.71 -1.08
C GLU A 162 8.81 1.76 -2.05
N ASP A 163 9.45 0.65 -2.43
CA ASP A 163 8.84 -0.35 -3.32
C ASP A 163 7.59 -0.98 -2.71
N THR A 164 7.59 -1.23 -1.40
CA THR A 164 6.43 -1.77 -0.69
C THR A 164 5.35 -0.72 -0.52
N ILE A 165 5.71 0.54 -0.21
CA ILE A 165 4.78 1.66 -0.16
C ILE A 165 4.03 1.78 -1.49
N HIS A 166 4.76 1.71 -2.61
CA HIS A 166 4.17 1.73 -3.94
C HIS A 166 3.19 0.58 -4.17
N LYS A 167 3.57 -0.65 -3.77
CA LYS A 167 2.69 -1.83 -3.89
C LYS A 167 1.41 -1.68 -3.07
N VAL A 168 1.49 -1.17 -1.84
CA VAL A 168 0.32 -0.90 -0.99
C VAL A 168 -0.59 0.14 -1.64
N GLN A 169 -0.04 1.25 -2.13
CA GLN A 169 -0.83 2.30 -2.77
C GLN A 169 -1.54 1.80 -4.04
N VAL A 170 -0.86 1.01 -4.87
CA VAL A 170 -1.47 0.37 -6.04
C VAL A 170 -2.61 -0.55 -5.62
N PHE A 171 -2.39 -1.39 -4.60
CA PHE A 171 -3.43 -2.26 -4.04
C PHE A 171 -4.65 -1.43 -3.59
N LEU A 172 -4.46 -0.36 -2.82
CA LEU A 172 -5.57 0.46 -2.32
C LEU A 172 -6.35 1.15 -3.44
N ILE A 173 -5.66 1.68 -4.47
CA ILE A 173 -6.31 2.32 -5.63
C ILE A 173 -7.19 1.31 -6.39
N ILE A 174 -6.77 0.05 -6.47
CA ILE A 174 -7.56 -1.03 -7.11
C ILE A 174 -8.77 -1.39 -6.25
N HIS A 175 -8.59 -1.46 -4.93
CA HIS A 175 -9.57 -1.99 -3.97
C HIS A 175 -10.38 -0.91 -3.23
N MET A 176 -10.39 0.35 -3.70
CA MET A 176 -11.05 1.49 -3.03
C MET A 176 -12.51 1.22 -2.63
N LYS A 177 -13.29 0.50 -3.45
CA LYS A 177 -14.69 0.18 -3.15
C LYS A 177 -14.84 -0.63 -1.87
N GLN A 178 -14.05 -1.69 -1.74
CA GLN A 178 -14.05 -2.55 -0.56
C GLN A 178 -13.47 -1.81 0.65
N LEU A 179 -12.46 -0.95 0.42
CA LEU A 179 -11.88 -0.13 1.47
C LEU A 179 -12.87 0.86 2.09
N MET A 180 -13.80 1.43 1.30
CA MET A 180 -14.84 2.32 1.82
C MET A 180 -15.82 1.62 2.77
N GLU A 181 -16.05 0.32 2.57
CA GLU A 181 -16.91 -0.50 3.42
C GLU A 181 -16.20 -0.92 4.71
N ALA A 182 -14.88 -1.06 4.66
CA ALA A 182 -14.06 -1.51 5.76
C ALA A 182 -13.98 -0.55 6.97
N GLU A 183 -13.68 -1.13 8.14
CA GLU A 183 -13.48 -0.41 9.40
C GLU A 183 -12.09 0.26 9.49
N PHE A 184 -11.05 -0.42 9.00
CA PHE A 184 -9.65 0.03 8.99
C PHE A 184 -9.35 1.20 8.05
N LEU A 185 -10.35 1.73 7.33
CA LEU A 185 -10.19 2.99 6.58
C LEU A 185 -9.68 4.11 7.51
N CYS A 186 -10.13 4.13 8.76
CA CYS A 186 -9.79 5.15 9.76
C CYS A 186 -8.32 5.13 10.19
N ASP A 187 -7.59 4.04 9.95
CA ASP A 187 -6.18 3.91 10.38
C ASP A 187 -5.21 4.65 9.45
N MET A 188 -5.69 5.10 8.28
CA MET A 188 -4.88 5.88 7.35
C MET A 188 -4.67 7.32 7.82
N THR A 189 -3.44 7.79 7.70
CA THR A 189 -3.07 9.18 8.02
C THR A 189 -3.36 10.13 6.86
N VAL A 190 -3.43 11.43 7.15
CA VAL A 190 -3.57 12.47 6.12
C VAL A 190 -2.41 12.43 5.12
N MET A 191 -1.18 12.16 5.58
CA MET A 191 0.01 12.06 4.74
C MET A 191 -0.08 10.88 3.76
N GLN A 192 -0.58 9.73 4.23
CA GLN A 192 -0.81 8.55 3.41
C GLN A 192 -1.88 8.84 2.34
N LEU A 193 -2.99 9.47 2.72
CA LEU A 193 -4.02 9.90 1.76
C LEU A 193 -3.49 10.90 0.73
N GLU A 194 -2.69 11.87 1.17
CA GLU A 194 -2.03 12.84 0.27
C GLU A 194 -1.13 12.15 -0.75
N SER A 195 -0.35 11.16 -0.30
CA SER A 195 0.51 10.38 -1.20
C SER A 195 -0.30 9.65 -2.29
N LEU A 196 -1.53 9.25 -2.00
CA LEU A 196 -2.44 8.63 -2.97
C LEU A 196 -2.98 9.63 -3.99
N VAL A 197 -3.28 10.88 -3.57
CA VAL A 197 -3.83 11.92 -4.47
C VAL A 197 -2.99 12.03 -5.75
N THR A 198 -1.67 12.03 -5.61
CA THR A 198 -0.72 12.16 -6.73
C THR A 198 -0.71 10.97 -7.69
N LYS A 199 -1.18 9.80 -7.25
CA LYS A 199 -1.14 8.52 -7.99
C LYS A 199 -2.48 8.14 -8.62
N VAL A 200 -3.58 8.78 -8.20
CA VAL A 200 -4.93 8.46 -8.69
C VAL A 200 -5.12 8.99 -10.11
N LYS A 201 -5.45 8.07 -11.03
CA LYS A 201 -5.76 8.42 -12.43
C LYS A 201 -7.14 9.09 -12.55
N PRO A 202 -7.38 9.94 -13.57
CA PRO A 202 -8.64 10.69 -13.71
C PRO A 202 -9.93 9.86 -13.66
N HIS A 203 -9.94 8.66 -14.25
CA HIS A 203 -11.12 7.78 -14.25
C HIS A 203 -11.45 7.19 -12.86
N LYS A 204 -10.47 7.18 -11.94
CA LYS A 204 -10.61 6.72 -10.54
C LYS A 204 -10.85 7.87 -9.56
N LEU A 205 -10.68 9.12 -10.00
CA LEU A 205 -10.78 10.30 -9.15
C LEU A 205 -12.15 10.42 -8.46
N GLY A 206 -13.24 10.05 -9.15
CA GLY A 206 -14.57 10.03 -8.54
C GLY A 206 -14.68 9.05 -7.37
N GLU A 207 -14.15 7.83 -7.51
CA GLU A 207 -14.14 6.84 -6.42
C GLU A 207 -13.28 7.34 -5.25
N PHE A 208 -12.13 7.96 -5.56
CA PHE A 208 -11.22 8.49 -4.55
C PHE A 208 -11.83 9.66 -3.75
N ILE A 209 -12.58 10.56 -4.39
CA ILE A 209 -13.30 11.64 -3.70
C ILE A 209 -14.32 11.08 -2.71
N ILE A 210 -15.04 10.01 -3.07
CA ILE A 210 -15.97 9.34 -2.15
C ILE A 210 -15.21 8.69 -1.01
N LEU A 211 -14.05 8.09 -1.27
CA LEU A 211 -13.18 7.52 -0.23
C LEU A 211 -12.71 8.60 0.75
N LEU A 212 -12.25 9.76 0.28
CA LEU A 212 -11.88 10.88 1.14
C LEU A 212 -13.06 11.38 1.99
N ALA A 213 -14.24 11.51 1.38
CA ALA A 213 -15.46 11.89 2.08
C ALA A 213 -15.86 10.86 3.15
N THR A 214 -15.73 9.57 2.84
CA THR A 214 -16.02 8.46 3.76
C THR A 214 -15.04 8.44 4.92
N TRP A 215 -13.75 8.61 4.65
CA TRP A 215 -12.71 8.71 5.67
C TRP A 215 -12.98 9.88 6.63
N GLY A 216 -13.30 11.07 6.09
CA GLY A 216 -13.60 12.24 6.89
C GLY A 216 -14.83 12.07 7.81
N LEU A 217 -15.85 11.32 7.36
CA LEU A 217 -17.06 11.06 8.15
C LEU A 217 -16.93 9.92 9.17
N LYS A 218 -16.09 8.91 8.91
CA LYS A 218 -15.96 7.74 9.79
C LYS A 218 -15.06 8.00 11.01
N THR A 219 -14.14 8.96 10.93
CA THR A 219 -13.19 9.25 12.01
C THR A 219 -13.80 10.11 13.12
N VAL A 220 -13.62 9.69 14.39
CA VAL A 220 -14.15 10.31 15.64
C VAL A 220 -13.72 11.78 15.88
N ARG A 221 -12.90 12.38 15.00
CA ARG A 221 -12.40 13.76 15.08
C ARG A 221 -12.99 14.61 13.95
N GLU A 222 -14.29 14.86 14.00
CA GLU A 222 -15.11 15.32 12.86
C GLU A 222 -14.69 16.70 12.28
N GLU A 223 -14.29 17.67 13.11
CA GLU A 223 -14.03 19.03 12.62
C GLU A 223 -12.67 19.17 11.90
N SER A 224 -11.59 18.65 12.48
CA SER A 224 -10.24 18.72 11.87
C SER A 224 -10.17 17.90 10.58
N ASN A 225 -10.88 16.77 10.51
CA ASN A 225 -10.82 15.89 9.34
C ASN A 225 -11.60 16.43 8.15
N THR A 226 -12.65 17.21 8.37
CA THR A 226 -13.34 17.91 7.28
C THR A 226 -12.39 18.91 6.60
N GLU A 227 -11.62 19.67 7.37
CA GLU A 227 -10.60 20.58 6.82
C GLU A 227 -9.48 19.83 6.09
N ASN A 228 -8.99 18.73 6.66
CA ASN A 228 -8.00 17.87 6.00
C ASN A 228 -8.51 17.35 4.65
N VAL A 229 -9.76 16.88 4.59
CA VAL A 229 -10.36 16.43 3.33
C VAL A 229 -10.46 17.58 2.33
N LEU A 230 -10.82 18.79 2.76
CA LEU A 230 -10.84 19.95 1.87
C LEU A 230 -9.45 20.28 1.32
N ASN A 231 -8.42 20.21 2.16
CA ASN A 231 -7.03 20.39 1.74
C ASN A 231 -6.55 19.29 0.77
N LEU A 232 -7.02 18.05 0.92
CA LEU A 232 -6.74 16.98 -0.05
C LEU A 232 -7.51 17.19 -1.36
N MET A 233 -8.73 17.71 -1.29
CA MET A 233 -9.57 18.03 -2.45
C MET A 233 -8.97 19.14 -3.32
N THR A 234 -8.31 20.14 -2.73
CA THR A 234 -7.62 21.18 -3.52
C THR A 234 -6.40 20.64 -4.27
N LYS A 235 -5.78 19.57 -3.76
CA LYS A 235 -4.68 18.85 -4.43
C LYS A 235 -5.18 17.91 -5.54
N CYS A 236 -6.48 17.60 -5.57
CA CYS A 236 -7.08 16.81 -6.63
C CYS A 236 -7.21 17.64 -7.92
N GLU A 237 -6.84 17.07 -9.06
CA GLU A 237 -7.01 17.71 -10.37
C GLU A 237 -8.49 17.65 -10.84
N LEU A 238 -9.39 18.35 -10.14
CA LEU A 238 -10.83 18.30 -10.38
C LEU A 238 -11.22 18.62 -11.84
N LYS A 239 -10.42 19.41 -12.54
CA LYS A 239 -10.60 19.71 -13.98
C LYS A 239 -10.52 18.46 -14.86
N LYS A 240 -9.75 17.44 -14.47
CA LYS A 240 -9.61 16.16 -15.19
C LYS A 240 -10.71 15.16 -14.86
N LEU A 241 -11.58 15.45 -13.88
CA LEU A 241 -12.67 14.56 -13.50
C LEU A 241 -13.66 14.37 -14.67
N PRO A 242 -14.02 13.13 -15.05
CA PRO A 242 -15.01 12.90 -16.10
C PRO A 242 -16.41 13.44 -15.74
N GLN A 243 -17.17 13.89 -16.74
CA GLN A 243 -18.50 14.47 -16.52
C GLN A 243 -19.49 13.48 -15.87
N TYR A 244 -19.43 12.20 -16.25
CA TYR A 244 -20.28 11.17 -15.65
C TYR A 244 -19.94 10.97 -14.16
N SER A 245 -18.65 11.02 -13.79
CA SER A 245 -18.20 10.91 -12.40
C SER A 245 -18.67 12.10 -11.58
N LEU A 246 -18.60 13.32 -12.13
CA LEU A 246 -19.08 14.52 -11.45
C LEU A 246 -20.59 14.45 -11.17
N LYS A 247 -21.39 13.99 -12.14
CA LYS A 247 -22.83 13.76 -11.94
C LYS A 247 -23.07 12.74 -10.82
N HIS A 248 -22.35 11.62 -10.84
CA HIS A 248 -22.46 10.58 -9.81
C HIS A 248 -22.09 11.10 -8.42
N LEU A 249 -21.02 11.90 -8.29
CA LEU A 249 -20.61 12.51 -7.02
C LEU A 249 -21.69 13.43 -6.44
N LEU A 250 -22.30 14.28 -7.26
CA LEU A 250 -23.35 15.19 -6.81
C LEU A 250 -24.63 14.46 -6.37
N SER A 251 -24.85 13.25 -6.87
CA SER A 251 -25.95 12.37 -6.44
C SER A 251 -25.60 11.48 -5.25
N ASN A 252 -24.33 11.37 -4.86
CA ASN A 252 -23.87 10.46 -3.82
C ASN A 252 -24.22 10.98 -2.41
N GLU A 253 -24.81 10.13 -1.57
CA GLU A 253 -25.29 10.51 -0.23
C GLU A 253 -24.16 10.97 0.71
N ILE A 254 -23.01 10.31 0.67
CA ILE A 254 -21.84 10.62 1.53
C ILE A 254 -21.34 12.02 1.20
N VAL A 255 -21.19 12.32 -0.09
CA VAL A 255 -20.75 13.65 -0.57
C VAL A 255 -21.76 14.73 -0.18
N ARG A 256 -23.06 14.44 -0.25
CA ARG A 256 -24.12 15.39 0.12
C ARG A 256 -24.17 15.70 1.62
N LYS A 257 -23.73 14.77 2.48
CA LYS A 257 -23.61 15.02 3.93
C LYS A 257 -22.49 16.03 4.24
N LEU A 258 -21.44 16.07 3.43
CA LEU A 258 -20.33 17.01 3.58
C LEU A 258 -20.55 18.27 2.71
N ALA A 259 -21.31 19.23 3.24
CA ALA A 259 -21.64 20.48 2.55
C ALA A 259 -20.43 21.21 1.93
N PRO A 260 -19.25 21.30 2.59
CA PRO A 260 -18.07 21.94 2.00
C PRO A 260 -17.59 21.25 0.71
N ILE A 261 -17.59 19.91 0.66
CA ILE A 261 -17.17 19.14 -0.52
C ILE A 261 -18.20 19.30 -1.64
N TYR A 262 -19.49 19.19 -1.30
CA TYR A 262 -20.57 19.38 -2.26
C TYR A 262 -20.49 20.75 -2.95
N ASN A 263 -20.18 21.80 -2.19
CA ASN A 263 -20.03 23.16 -2.71
C ASN A 263 -18.84 23.32 -3.68
N ILE A 264 -17.73 22.63 -3.44
CA ILE A 264 -16.58 22.64 -4.36
C ILE A 264 -16.97 21.97 -5.69
N LEU A 265 -17.63 20.81 -5.61
CA LEU A 265 -18.05 20.04 -6.79
C LEU A 265 -19.14 20.77 -7.59
N SER A 266 -20.08 21.44 -6.92
CA SER A 266 -21.15 22.21 -7.59
C SER A 266 -20.61 23.46 -8.29
N LYS A 267 -19.60 24.14 -7.71
CA LYS A 267 -18.88 25.24 -8.35
C LYS A 267 -18.16 24.76 -9.61
N GLU A 268 -17.46 23.62 -9.55
CA GLU A 268 -16.80 23.02 -10.70
C GLU A 268 -17.82 22.62 -11.79
N ALA A 269 -18.94 22.01 -11.42
CA ALA A 269 -20.02 21.68 -12.35
C ALA A 269 -20.60 22.93 -13.05
N SER A 270 -20.80 24.01 -12.30
CA SER A 270 -21.30 25.29 -12.83
C SER A 270 -20.30 25.96 -13.78
N SER A 271 -19.00 25.88 -13.46
CA SER A 271 -17.91 26.36 -14.32
C SER A 271 -17.87 25.62 -15.67
N ARG A 272 -18.01 24.29 -15.64
CA ARG A 272 -18.09 23.46 -16.85
C ARG A 272 -19.33 23.77 -17.68
N TRP A 273 -20.48 23.92 -17.04
CA TRP A 273 -21.72 24.30 -17.72
C TRP A 273 -21.59 25.64 -18.44
N SER A 274 -20.94 26.60 -17.79
CA SER A 274 -20.72 27.95 -18.34
C SER A 274 -19.76 27.97 -19.53
N THR A 275 -18.89 26.96 -19.65
CA THR A 275 -17.88 26.83 -20.71
C THR A 275 -18.26 25.83 -21.80
N MET A 276 -19.31 25.02 -21.61
CA MET A 276 -19.84 24.17 -22.67
C MET A 276 -20.38 25.04 -23.82
N PRO A 277 -20.01 24.75 -25.08
CA PRO A 277 -20.66 25.40 -26.21
C PRO A 277 -22.16 25.11 -26.08
N LYS A 278 -22.97 26.17 -25.94
CA LYS A 278 -24.42 26.06 -25.91
C LYS A 278 -24.82 25.35 -27.21
N LYS A 279 -25.16 24.06 -27.15
CA LYS A 279 -25.96 23.44 -28.20
C LYS A 279 -27.31 24.13 -28.14
N GLN A 280 -27.46 25.20 -28.91
CA GLN A 280 -28.74 25.87 -29.10
C GLN A 280 -29.63 24.87 -29.82
N GLN A 281 -30.42 24.10 -29.07
CA GLN A 281 -31.49 23.32 -29.67
C GLN A 281 -32.64 24.28 -30.00
N ILE A 282 -32.75 24.63 -31.27
CA ILE A 282 -33.90 25.37 -31.79
C ILE A 282 -35.03 24.37 -31.99
N GLN A 283 -36.09 24.50 -31.20
CA GLN A 283 -37.34 23.77 -31.40
C GLN A 283 -38.22 24.53 -32.37
N ILE A 284 -38.62 23.87 -33.46
CA ILE A 284 -39.56 24.44 -34.43
C ILE A 284 -40.94 23.83 -34.16
N PHE A 285 -41.93 24.71 -33.97
CA PHE A 285 -43.32 24.35 -33.83
C PHE A 285 -44.03 24.62 -35.15
N ALA A 286 -44.43 23.56 -35.84
CA ALA A 286 -45.21 23.67 -37.07
C ALA A 286 -46.68 23.34 -36.82
N PHE A 287 -47.57 24.20 -37.31
CA PHE A 287 -49.03 24.02 -37.26
C PHE A 287 -49.57 23.96 -38.68
N ALA A 288 -50.23 22.86 -39.03
CA ALA A 288 -50.94 22.72 -40.30
C ALA A 288 -52.45 22.67 -40.03
N VAL A 289 -53.17 23.68 -40.50
CA VAL A 289 -54.64 23.72 -40.48
C VAL A 289 -55.14 23.06 -41.76
N ARG A 290 -55.80 21.91 -41.65
CA ARG A 290 -56.52 21.30 -42.78
C ARG A 290 -58.00 21.69 -42.71
N SER A 291 -58.64 21.75 -43.88
CA SER A 291 -60.01 22.21 -44.15
C SER A 291 -61.13 21.50 -43.37
N TYR A 292 -60.82 20.50 -42.54
CA TYR A 292 -61.76 19.67 -41.80
C TYR A 292 -61.52 19.65 -40.28
N GLY A 293 -60.86 20.68 -39.72
CA GLY A 293 -60.84 20.91 -38.26
C GLY A 293 -59.84 20.08 -37.45
N LEU A 294 -59.04 19.21 -38.06
CA LEU A 294 -57.91 18.55 -37.39
C LEU A 294 -56.65 19.39 -37.52
N CYS A 295 -56.16 19.90 -36.38
CA CYS A 295 -54.88 20.58 -36.27
C CYS A 295 -53.79 19.55 -35.96
N ARG A 296 -52.78 19.44 -36.84
CA ARG A 296 -51.61 18.58 -36.58
C ARG A 296 -50.50 19.44 -35.99
N PHE A 297 -50.01 19.03 -34.81
CA PHE A 297 -48.87 19.63 -34.14
C PHE A 297 -47.67 18.69 -34.24
N SER A 298 -46.53 19.21 -34.65
CA SER A 298 -45.25 18.49 -34.60
C SER A 298 -44.18 19.38 -34.01
N VAL A 299 -43.35 18.79 -33.14
CA VAL A 299 -42.13 19.41 -32.60
C VAL A 299 -40.95 18.73 -33.27
N SER A 300 -40.09 19.52 -33.88
CA SER A 300 -38.87 19.05 -34.53
C SER A 300 -37.69 19.89 -34.04
N PHE A 301 -36.53 19.26 -33.89
CA PHE A 301 -35.28 19.97 -33.60
C PHE A 301 -34.58 20.32 -34.91
N LEU A 302 -33.95 21.50 -34.98
CA LEU A 302 -33.26 21.94 -36.21
C LEU A 302 -32.18 20.94 -36.67
N ASP A 303 -31.55 20.22 -35.73
CA ASP A 303 -30.55 19.18 -36.02
C ASP A 303 -31.12 17.94 -36.74
N ASP A 304 -32.45 17.75 -36.72
CA ASP A 304 -33.14 16.59 -37.32
C ASP A 304 -33.64 16.85 -38.74
N LEU A 305 -33.52 18.09 -39.24
CA LEU A 305 -34.09 18.52 -40.52
C LEU A 305 -33.05 18.44 -41.65
N TYR A 306 -33.34 17.65 -42.69
CA TYR A 306 -32.49 17.62 -43.88
C TYR A 306 -32.88 18.75 -44.85
N PRO A 307 -31.89 19.53 -45.36
CA PRO A 307 -32.17 20.53 -46.39
C PRO A 307 -32.49 19.83 -47.71
N ALA A 308 -33.67 20.10 -48.27
CA ALA A 308 -34.08 19.70 -49.60
C ALA A 308 -34.26 20.95 -50.46
N VAL A 309 -33.57 21.00 -51.61
CA VAL A 309 -33.68 22.12 -52.54
C VAL A 309 -34.67 21.75 -53.64
N SER A 310 -35.69 22.57 -53.87
CA SER A 310 -36.63 22.36 -54.97
C SER A 310 -35.94 22.59 -56.32
N LYS A 311 -36.55 22.08 -57.41
CA LYS A 311 -36.08 22.38 -58.77
C LYS A 311 -36.14 23.88 -59.14
N THR A 312 -36.79 24.71 -58.34
CA THR A 312 -36.86 26.18 -58.49
C THR A 312 -35.85 26.93 -57.63
N GLY A 313 -35.03 26.24 -56.83
CA GLY A 313 -33.97 26.84 -56.01
C GLY A 313 -34.42 27.26 -54.59
N GLU A 314 -35.63 26.90 -54.18
CA GLU A 314 -36.13 27.18 -52.83
C GLU A 314 -35.68 26.07 -51.85
N ILE A 315 -35.20 26.46 -50.66
CA ILE A 315 -34.73 25.54 -49.62
C ILE A 315 -35.91 25.20 -48.70
N TYR A 316 -36.22 23.91 -48.60
CA TYR A 316 -37.21 23.35 -47.69
C TYR A 316 -36.51 22.45 -46.67
N TYR A 317 -37.04 22.41 -45.45
CA TYR A 317 -36.56 21.53 -44.39
C TYR A 317 -37.61 20.43 -44.16
N LEU A 318 -37.20 19.17 -44.32
CA LEU A 318 -38.08 18.00 -44.16
C LEU A 318 -37.75 17.25 -42.87
N ASN A 319 -38.80 16.78 -42.18
CA ASN A 319 -38.70 15.74 -41.15
C ASN A 319 -38.51 14.36 -41.78
#